data_AF-A0AAD6S8S2-F1
#
_entry.id   AF-A0AAD6S8S2-F1
#
_cell.length_a   1.000
_cell.length_b   1.000
_cell.length_c   1.000
_cell.angle_alpha   90.00
_cell.angle_beta   90.00
_cell.angle_gamma   90.00
#
_symmetry.space_group_name_H-M   'P 1'
#
loop_
_entity.id
_entity.type
_entity.pdbx_description
1 polymer ?
#
loop_
_entity_poly.entity_id
_entity_poly.type
_entity_poly.pdbx_seq_one_letter_code
_entity_poly.pdbx_strand_id
1 'polypeptide(L)'
;MPSRTSTSTRRTSTRRTSDLSASGPSKPWRGASAPKPDIDDDMASDNDENNPPAVHGQPRHLDEPWAYTFQPNDRVWIRNHGKWIKGSIFPGSIPKVGSNDNLTYFSVVYRDNYGHKLRKYFAPLLGELKPDTAAVQSLLREAHWI
;
A
#
# COMPACT_ATOMS: atom_id res chain seq x y z
N MET A 1 35.12 -7.23 41.55
CA MET A 1 34.95 -7.96 40.28
C MET A 1 34.46 -6.99 39.21
N PRO A 2 35.31 -6.52 38.27
CA PRO A 2 34.85 -5.71 37.15
C PRO A 2 34.57 -6.53 35.88
N SER A 3 33.45 -6.19 35.25
CA SER A 3 32.84 -6.74 34.04
C SER A 3 33.60 -6.34 32.77
N ARG A 4 33.69 -7.25 31.79
CA ARG A 4 33.99 -6.93 30.38
C ARG A 4 33.26 -7.89 29.46
N THR A 5 32.25 -7.42 28.73
CA THR A 5 31.73 -8.12 27.55
C THR A 5 31.95 -7.23 26.33
N SER A 6 32.75 -7.75 25.39
CA SER A 6 33.18 -7.07 24.18
C SER A 6 32.20 -7.33 23.05
N THR A 7 31.70 -6.24 22.46
CA THR A 7 30.96 -6.18 21.20
C THR A 7 31.90 -6.48 20.02
N SER A 8 31.52 -7.37 19.11
CA SER A 8 32.23 -7.57 17.83
C SER A 8 31.27 -7.60 16.66
N THR A 9 31.37 -6.57 15.82
CA THR A 9 30.65 -6.35 14.58
C THR A 9 31.38 -7.05 13.44
N ARG A 10 30.69 -7.85 12.62
CA ARG A 10 31.23 -8.31 11.33
C ARG A 10 30.33 -7.89 10.17
N ARG A 11 30.85 -6.93 9.40
CA ARG A 11 30.47 -6.60 8.02
C ARG A 11 30.73 -7.80 7.12
N THR A 12 29.91 -8.00 6.09
CA THR A 12 30.37 -8.56 4.82
C THR A 12 29.56 -7.98 3.68
N SER A 13 30.29 -7.36 2.75
CA SER A 13 29.84 -6.77 1.49
C SER A 13 30.30 -7.72 0.38
N THR A 14 29.44 -8.01 -0.59
CA THR A 14 29.85 -8.67 -1.84
C THR A 14 29.17 -8.00 -3.04
N ARG A 15 30.03 -7.57 -3.97
CA ARG A 15 29.76 -7.09 -5.33
C ARG A 15 29.41 -8.25 -6.27
N ARG A 16 28.72 -7.98 -7.38
CA ARG A 16 29.01 -8.39 -8.79
C ARG A 16 27.75 -8.11 -9.66
N THR A 17 27.76 -7.20 -10.65
CA THR A 17 28.32 -7.19 -12.03
C THR A 17 27.60 -8.09 -13.03
N SER A 18 27.02 -7.48 -14.07
CA SER A 18 26.87 -7.87 -15.50
C SER A 18 25.54 -7.28 -15.99
N ASP A 19 25.50 -6.12 -16.68
CA ASP A 19 25.91 -5.88 -18.07
C ASP A 19 25.47 -7.00 -19.01
N LEU A 20 24.45 -6.75 -19.84
CA LEU A 20 24.25 -7.36 -21.14
C LEU A 20 23.24 -6.50 -21.94
N SER A 21 23.77 -6.00 -23.06
CA SER A 21 23.13 -5.23 -24.12
C SER A 21 22.12 -6.06 -24.92
N ALA A 22 21.08 -5.42 -25.46
CA ALA A 22 20.53 -5.74 -26.77
C ALA A 22 19.65 -4.61 -27.31
N SER A 23 20.24 -3.77 -28.15
CA SER A 23 19.55 -2.87 -29.07
C SER A 23 18.96 -3.68 -30.23
N GLY A 24 17.69 -3.46 -30.57
CA GLY A 24 17.06 -4.00 -31.77
C GLY A 24 16.38 -2.87 -32.57
N PRO A 25 16.70 -2.67 -33.86
CA PRO A 25 16.12 -1.61 -34.68
C PRO A 25 14.82 -2.01 -35.40
N SER A 26 13.93 -1.02 -35.48
CA SER A 26 12.99 -0.62 -36.54
C SER A 26 12.59 -1.62 -37.64
N LYS A 27 11.27 -1.78 -37.82
CA LYS A 27 10.64 -2.06 -39.13
C LYS A 27 9.40 -1.18 -39.33
N PRO A 28 9.34 -0.34 -40.38
CA PRO A 28 8.12 0.30 -40.84
C PRO A 28 7.63 -0.36 -42.14
N TRP A 29 6.41 -0.90 -42.17
CA TRP A 29 5.75 -1.23 -43.44
C TRP A 29 4.27 -0.84 -43.41
N ARG A 30 3.92 -0.05 -44.44
CA ARG A 30 2.60 0.39 -44.88
C ARG A 30 1.75 -0.78 -45.38
N GLY A 31 0.44 -0.61 -45.33
CA GLY A 31 -0.56 -1.39 -46.05
C GLY A 31 -1.89 -1.29 -45.32
N ALA A 32 -2.67 -0.23 -45.55
CA ALA A 32 -3.72 -0.17 -46.57
C ALA A 32 -5.01 -0.91 -46.15
N SER A 33 -6.04 -0.09 -45.95
CA SER A 33 -7.48 -0.31 -46.17
C SER A 33 -8.24 -1.35 -45.33
N ALA A 34 -9.23 -0.78 -44.63
CA ALA A 34 -10.40 -1.36 -44.00
C ALA A 34 -11.04 -2.54 -44.74
N PRO A 35 -11.70 -3.41 -43.96
CA PRO A 35 -13.16 -3.39 -43.92
C PRO A 35 -13.68 -3.21 -42.50
N LYS A 36 -14.76 -2.44 -42.35
CA LYS A 36 -15.56 -2.38 -41.11
C LYS A 36 -16.33 -3.69 -40.98
N PRO A 37 -16.15 -4.49 -39.92
CA PRO A 37 -17.15 -5.44 -39.51
C PRO A 37 -18.24 -4.68 -38.76
N ASP A 38 -19.46 -4.68 -39.30
CA ASP A 38 -20.67 -4.46 -38.54
C ASP A 38 -20.72 -5.55 -37.46
N ILE A 39 -20.35 -5.18 -36.23
CA ILE A 39 -20.41 -6.06 -35.06
C ILE A 39 -21.78 -5.82 -34.43
N ASP A 40 -22.62 -6.83 -34.59
CA ASP A 40 -23.90 -6.98 -33.96
C ASP A 40 -23.81 -6.76 -32.44
N ASP A 41 -24.84 -6.10 -31.91
CA ASP A 41 -25.18 -5.98 -30.49
C ASP A 41 -25.27 -7.36 -29.83
N ASP A 42 -24.13 -7.89 -29.37
CA ASP A 42 -24.08 -9.07 -28.51
C ASP A 42 -23.74 -8.65 -27.07
N MET A 43 -24.80 -8.58 -26.26
CA MET A 43 -24.76 -8.48 -24.80
C MET A 43 -23.97 -9.65 -24.21
N ALA A 44 -22.67 -9.47 -24.00
CA ALA A 44 -21.86 -10.30 -23.12
C ALA A 44 -21.46 -9.43 -21.91
N SER A 45 -22.27 -9.51 -20.85
CA SER A 45 -22.01 -10.33 -19.66
C SER A 45 -20.94 -9.70 -18.77
N ASP A 46 -21.43 -9.12 -17.67
CA ASP A 46 -20.74 -8.84 -16.42
C ASP A 46 -19.35 -9.47 -16.32
N ASN A 47 -18.33 -8.66 -16.61
CA ASN A 47 -16.96 -8.95 -16.18
C ASN A 47 -16.65 -8.07 -14.96
N ASP A 48 -17.45 -8.21 -13.90
CA ASP A 48 -17.21 -7.62 -12.57
C ASP A 48 -16.43 -8.59 -11.67
N GLU A 49 -15.52 -9.40 -12.23
CA GLU A 49 -14.69 -10.33 -11.46
C GLU A 49 -13.37 -9.68 -10.99
N ASN A 50 -13.45 -8.41 -10.60
CA ASN A 50 -12.40 -7.76 -9.79
C ASN A 50 -12.98 -6.65 -8.91
N ASN A 51 -14.24 -6.79 -8.48
CA ASN A 51 -14.80 -5.93 -7.46
C ASN A 51 -14.32 -6.48 -6.10
N PRO A 52 -13.42 -5.78 -5.39
CA PRO A 52 -13.04 -6.19 -4.05
C PRO A 52 -14.32 -6.29 -3.20
N PRO A 53 -14.46 -7.34 -2.36
CA PRO A 53 -15.70 -7.64 -1.65
C PRO A 53 -16.23 -6.39 -0.96
N ALA A 54 -17.49 -6.06 -1.29
CA ALA A 54 -18.32 -4.98 -0.77
C ALA A 54 -17.68 -4.18 0.37
N VAL A 55 -17.09 -3.04 -0.01
CA VAL A 55 -16.51 -2.07 0.91
C VAL A 55 -17.58 -1.65 1.91
N HIS A 56 -17.44 -2.12 3.15
CA HIS A 56 -18.10 -1.53 4.32
C HIS A 56 -18.03 0.00 4.19
N GLY A 57 -19.18 0.67 4.24
CA GLY A 57 -19.39 2.06 3.81
C GLY A 57 -18.25 3.04 4.12
N GLN A 58 -18.09 4.04 3.26
CA GLN A 58 -17.05 5.06 3.42
C GLN A 58 -17.13 5.71 4.81
N PRO A 59 -15.99 5.92 5.49
CA PRO A 59 -15.99 6.57 6.80
C PRO A 59 -16.52 8.00 6.67
N ARG A 60 -17.32 8.44 7.64
CA ARG A 60 -17.79 9.83 7.71
C ARG A 60 -16.79 10.72 8.44
N HIS A 61 -16.00 10.13 9.33
CA HIS A 61 -14.97 10.82 10.09
C HIS A 61 -13.63 10.07 10.06
N LEU A 62 -12.53 10.82 10.19
CA LEU A 62 -11.18 10.26 10.21
C LEU A 62 -10.93 9.31 11.39
N ASP A 63 -11.56 9.60 12.54
CA ASP A 63 -11.36 8.87 13.79
C ASP A 63 -12.32 7.67 13.94
N GLU A 64 -13.23 7.49 12.97
CA GLU A 64 -14.21 6.42 12.99
C GLU A 64 -13.52 5.05 12.78
N PRO A 65 -13.85 4.00 13.53
CA PRO A 65 -13.41 2.63 13.23
C PRO A 65 -13.78 2.24 11.79
N TRP A 66 -12.86 1.63 11.05
CA TRP A 66 -13.19 1.11 9.71
C TRP A 66 -12.63 -0.28 9.49
N ALA A 67 -13.51 -1.26 9.32
CA ALA A 67 -13.18 -2.67 9.06
C ALA A 67 -12.68 -2.89 7.62
N TYR A 68 -11.71 -2.10 7.17
CA TYR A 68 -11.10 -2.26 5.86
C TYR A 68 -10.00 -3.33 5.91
N THR A 69 -9.99 -4.21 4.91
CA THR A 69 -8.96 -5.25 4.77
C THR A 69 -7.88 -4.77 3.82
N PHE A 70 -6.63 -4.72 4.30
CA PHE A 70 -5.50 -4.18 3.55
C PHE A 70 -4.68 -5.29 2.90
N GLN A 71 -4.17 -5.00 1.70
CA GLN A 71 -3.21 -5.83 0.99
C GLN A 71 -1.78 -5.34 1.19
N PRO A 72 -0.78 -6.23 1.04
CA PRO A 72 0.62 -5.82 1.07
C PRO A 72 0.93 -4.75 0.02
N ASN A 73 1.73 -3.74 0.39
CA ASN A 73 2.04 -2.54 -0.40
C ASN A 73 0.90 -1.53 -0.60
N ASP A 74 -0.29 -1.74 -0.03
CA ASP A 74 -1.34 -0.72 -0.09
C ASP A 74 -0.88 0.60 0.52
N ARG A 75 -1.28 1.71 -0.12
CA ARG A 75 -1.04 3.05 0.39
C ARG A 75 -2.08 3.38 1.44
N VAL A 76 -1.62 3.92 2.56
CA VAL A 76 -2.46 4.14 3.74
C VAL A 76 -2.12 5.48 4.40
N TRP A 77 -3.10 5.98 5.15
CA TRP A 77 -2.95 7.08 6.09
C TRP A 77 -2.95 6.52 7.50
N ILE A 78 -1.97 6.92 8.30
CA ILE A 78 -1.85 6.53 9.71
C ILE A 78 -1.98 7.73 10.62
N ARG A 79 -2.63 7.56 11.75
CA ARG A 79 -2.65 8.54 12.83
C ARG A 79 -1.52 8.23 13.79
N ASN A 80 -0.53 9.12 13.87
CA ASN A 80 0.60 8.98 14.79
C ASN A 80 0.80 10.28 15.57
N HIS A 81 0.76 10.19 16.90
CA HIS A 81 0.84 11.36 17.81
C HIS A 81 -0.12 12.50 17.42
N GLY A 82 -1.36 12.16 17.04
CA GLY A 82 -2.39 13.13 16.67
C GLY A 82 -2.26 13.72 15.27
N LYS A 83 -1.27 13.31 14.47
CA LYS A 83 -1.09 13.75 13.08
C LYS A 83 -1.34 12.62 12.10
N TRP A 84 -1.95 12.95 10.97
CA TRP A 84 -2.10 12.03 9.85
C TRP A 84 -0.84 12.03 8.99
N ILE A 85 -0.25 10.85 8.78
CA ILE A 85 0.99 10.66 8.02
C ILE A 85 0.73 9.61 6.94
N LYS A 86 1.32 9.80 5.77
CA LYS A 86 1.25 8.82 4.68
C LYS A 86 2.22 7.66 4.91
N GLY A 87 1.75 6.44 4.65
CA GLY A 87 2.54 5.22 4.75
C GLY A 87 2.12 4.17 3.73
N SER A 88 2.69 2.98 3.86
CA SER A 88 2.28 1.80 3.10
C SER A 88 2.33 0.54 3.94
N ILE A 89 1.46 -0.42 3.65
CA ILE A 89 1.46 -1.73 4.28
C ILE A 89 2.75 -2.45 3.91
N PHE A 90 3.43 -3.04 4.89
CA PHE A 90 4.68 -3.74 4.66
C PHE A 90 4.45 -4.93 3.70
N PRO A 91 5.25 -5.13 2.64
CA PRO A 91 5.03 -6.18 1.64
C PRO A 91 4.98 -7.62 2.20
N GLY A 92 5.62 -7.87 3.35
CA GLY A 92 5.55 -9.16 4.06
C GLY A 92 4.68 -9.09 5.32
N SER A 93 3.70 -8.18 5.38
CA SER A 93 2.84 -8.04 6.54
C SER A 93 1.82 -9.17 6.56
N ILE A 94 1.89 -10.01 7.58
CA ILE A 94 0.81 -10.93 7.92
C ILE A 94 -0.04 -10.22 8.97
N PRO A 95 -1.37 -10.06 8.76
CA PRO A 95 -2.25 -9.49 9.76
C PRO A 95 -2.13 -10.27 11.07
N LYS A 96 -1.92 -9.56 12.18
CA LYS A 96 -1.79 -10.16 13.50
C LYS A 96 -3.03 -9.87 14.32
N VAL A 97 -3.68 -10.90 14.84
CA VAL A 97 -4.76 -10.70 15.81
C VAL A 97 -4.12 -10.50 17.19
N GLY A 98 -4.46 -9.39 17.84
CA GLY A 98 -4.01 -9.10 19.19
C GLY A 98 -4.62 -10.08 20.19
N SER A 99 -3.81 -10.61 21.10
CA SER A 99 -4.25 -11.63 22.06
C SER A 99 -5.24 -11.12 23.11
N ASN A 100 -5.23 -9.82 23.40
CA ASN A 100 -6.01 -9.23 24.49
C ASN A 100 -7.31 -8.57 24.03
N ASP A 101 -7.36 -8.11 22.78
CA ASP A 101 -8.42 -7.24 22.26
C ASP A 101 -9.11 -7.82 21.01
N ASN A 102 -8.61 -8.94 20.47
CA ASN A 102 -9.08 -9.55 19.23
C ASN A 102 -9.08 -8.59 18.02
N LEU A 103 -8.25 -7.54 18.05
CA LEU A 103 -8.13 -6.59 16.96
C LEU A 103 -7.10 -7.08 15.93
N THR A 104 -7.37 -6.80 14.66
CA THR A 104 -6.42 -7.11 13.58
C THR A 104 -5.45 -5.95 13.39
N TYR A 105 -4.18 -6.24 13.58
CA TYR A 105 -3.08 -5.31 13.42
C TYR A 105 -2.34 -5.53 12.10
N PHE A 106 -2.11 -4.44 11.38
CA PHE A 106 -1.33 -4.42 10.14
C PHE A 106 0.00 -3.73 10.37
N SER A 107 1.07 -4.27 9.78
CA SER A 107 2.39 -3.68 9.88
C SER A 107 2.57 -2.61 8.79
N VAL A 108 2.69 -1.35 9.21
CA VAL A 108 2.80 -0.20 8.30
C VAL A 108 4.20 0.37 8.36
N VAL A 109 4.71 0.73 7.19
CA VAL A 109 5.96 1.48 7.01
C VAL A 109 5.61 2.92 6.67
N TYR A 110 6.24 3.87 7.36
CA TYR A 110 6.04 5.29 7.12
C TYR A 110 7.34 6.05 7.36
N ARG A 111 7.36 7.33 6.99
CA ARG A 111 8.47 8.24 7.30
C ARG A 111 8.05 9.22 8.39
N ASP A 112 8.91 9.44 9.37
CA ASP A 112 8.70 10.53 10.33
C ASP A 112 9.01 11.90 9.69
N ASN A 113 8.85 12.97 10.49
CA ASN A 113 9.14 14.33 10.04
C ASN A 113 10.64 14.56 9.74
N TYR A 114 11.51 13.67 10.18
CA TYR A 114 12.96 13.70 9.93
C TYR A 114 13.36 12.83 8.72
N GLY A 115 12.39 12.17 8.07
CA GLY A 115 12.61 11.29 6.92
C GLY A 115 13.06 9.87 7.29
N HIS A 116 13.14 9.52 8.57
CA HIS A 116 13.49 8.18 9.01
C HIS A 116 12.36 7.20 8.68
N LYS A 117 12.75 6.06 8.10
CA LYS A 117 11.82 4.97 7.79
C LYS A 117 11.50 4.19 9.07
N LEU A 118 10.28 4.32 9.57
CA LEU A 118 9.78 3.63 10.74
C LEU A 118 8.81 2.51 10.34
N ARG A 119 8.64 1.55 11.24
CA ARG A 119 7.70 0.45 11.10
C ARG A 119 6.95 0.25 12.42
N LYS A 120 5.62 0.26 12.37
CA LYS A 120 4.75 0.08 13.55
C LYS A 120 3.50 -0.69 13.16
N TYR A 121 2.84 -1.30 14.15
CA TYR A 121 1.56 -1.97 13.97
C TYR A 121 0.41 -1.00 14.27
N PHE A 122 -0.61 -1.02 13.42
CA PHE A 122 -1.82 -0.20 13.57
C PHE A 122 -3.06 -1.07 13.35
N ALA A 123 -4.15 -0.72 14.02
CA ALA A 123 -5.44 -1.40 13.91
C ALA A 123 -6.47 -0.49 13.21
N PRO A 124 -7.10 -0.93 12.10
CA PRO A 124 -8.13 -0.14 11.39
C PRO A 124 -9.34 0.17 12.25
N LEU A 125 -9.69 -0.77 13.14
CA LEU A 125 -10.82 -0.65 14.07
C LEU A 125 -10.58 0.37 15.20
N LEU A 126 -9.35 0.86 15.38
CA LEU A 126 -9.06 1.96 16.31
C LEU A 126 -9.15 3.34 15.64
N GLY A 127 -9.47 3.40 14.34
CA GLY A 127 -9.49 4.65 13.59
C GLY A 127 -8.09 5.23 13.35
N GLU A 128 -7.01 4.50 13.67
CA GLU A 128 -5.64 4.97 13.46
C GLU A 128 -5.09 4.64 12.07
N LEU A 129 -5.80 3.83 11.28
CA LEU A 129 -5.36 3.36 9.98
C LEU A 129 -6.50 3.46 8.96
N LYS A 130 -6.24 4.13 7.83
CA LYS A 130 -7.20 4.35 6.75
C LYS A 130 -6.55 4.08 5.39
N PRO A 131 -7.26 3.52 4.40
CA PRO A 131 -6.76 3.39 3.04
C PRO A 131 -6.64 4.75 2.35
N ASP A 132 -5.68 4.88 1.43
CA ASP A 132 -5.48 6.07 0.60
C ASP A 132 -6.54 6.13 -0.53
N THR A 133 -7.79 6.34 -0.14
CA THR A 133 -8.94 6.48 -1.05
C THR A 133 -9.31 7.96 -1.22
N ALA A 134 -10.01 8.28 -2.32
CA ALA A 134 -10.47 9.65 -2.59
C ALA A 134 -11.34 10.20 -1.44
N ALA A 135 -12.21 9.39 -0.85
CA ALA A 135 -13.04 9.78 0.29
C ALA A 135 -12.22 10.19 1.51
N VAL A 136 -11.23 9.38 1.90
CA VAL A 136 -10.32 9.70 3.01
C VAL A 136 -9.48 10.93 2.71
N GLN A 137 -9.00 11.09 1.47
CA GLN A 137 -8.28 12.30 1.07
C GLN A 137 -9.15 13.56 1.19
N SER A 138 -10.43 13.50 0.80
CA SER A 138 -11.36 14.62 1.00
C SER A 138 -11.50 14.98 2.48
N LEU A 139 -11.71 13.99 3.35
CA LEU A 139 -11.77 14.21 4.80
C LEU A 139 -10.49 14.81 5.39
N LEU A 140 -9.32 14.38 4.91
CA LEU A 140 -8.03 14.92 5.32
C LEU A 140 -7.86 16.39 4.89
N ARG A 141 -8.29 16.75 3.67
CA ARG A 141 -8.27 18.13 3.17
C ARG A 141 -9.22 19.02 3.95
N GLU A 142 -10.45 18.57 4.20
CA GLU A 142 -11.44 19.30 4.99
C GLU A 142 -10.93 19.59 6.41
N ALA A 143 -10.22 18.63 7.00
CA ALA A 143 -9.59 18.77 8.31
C ALA A 143 -8.20 19.44 8.28
N HIS A 144 -7.75 19.96 7.13
CA HIS A 144 -6.49 20.69 6.94
C HIS A 144 -5.22 19.92 7.36
N TRP A 145 -5.22 18.58 7.17
CA TRP A 145 -4.04 17.75 7.41
C TRP A 145 -3.09 17.66 6.22
N ILE A 146 -3.62 17.90 5.01
CA ILE A 146 -2.91 17.85 3.73
C ILE A 146 -3.31 18.99 2.81
#